data_AF-A0A2R6A8A7-F1
#
_entry.id   AF-A0A2R6A8A7-F1
#
_cell.length_a   1.000
_cell.length_b   1.000
_cell.length_c   1.000
_cell.angle_alpha   90.00
_cell.angle_beta   90.00
_cell.angle_gamma   90.00
#
_symmetry.space_group_name_H-M   'P 1'
#
loop_
_entity.id
_entity.type
_entity.pdbx_description
1 polymer ?
#
loop_
_entity_poly.entity_id
_entity_poly.type
_entity_poly.pdbx_seq_one_letter_code
_entity_poly.pdbx_strand_id
1 'polypeptide(L)' 'MDLLVLNHRDPRHPRAGGSEVVLWEVCKRLSRLGVSVTWMVERFRGSQKEDVLDLIVIRRR' A
#
# COMPACT_ATOMS: atom_id res chain seq x y z
N MET A 1 -2.74 -15.12 -7.84
CA MET A 1 -2.10 -15.18 -6.52
C MET A 1 -2.39 -13.87 -5.81
N ASP A 2 -2.88 -13.93 -4.58
CA ASP A 2 -3.29 -12.75 -3.83
C ASP A 2 -2.27 -12.49 -2.70
N LEU A 3 -1.75 -11.27 -2.64
CA LEU A 3 -0.79 -10.82 -1.63
C LEU A 3 -1.41 -9.75 -0.74
N LEU A 4 -1.47 -10.02 0.56
CA LEU A 4 -1.85 -9.03 1.58
C LEU A 4 -0.59 -8.53 2.27
N VAL A 5 -0.38 -7.22 2.23
CA VAL A 5 0.71 -6.53 2.92
C VAL A 5 0.12 -5.79 4.11
N LEU A 6 0.58 -6.14 5.31
CA LEU A 6 0.24 -5.42 6.54
C LEU A 6 1.36 -4.45 6.85
N ASN A 7 1.06 -3.16 6.97
CA ASN A 7 2.02 -2.17 7.45
C ASN A 7 1.32 -1.12 8.30
N HIS A 8 2.07 -0.39 9.11
CA HIS A 8 1.52 0.74 9.86
C HIS A 8 1.19 1.92 8.93
N ARG A 9 1.95 2.10 7.84
CA ARG A 9 1.82 3.26 6.93
C ARG A 9 1.77 2.83 5.46
N ASP A 10 0.96 3.52 4.67
CA ASP A 10 0.99 3.43 3.21
C ASP A 10 1.83 4.58 2.61
N PRO A 11 2.13 4.54 1.30
CA PRO A 11 2.95 5.56 0.65
C PRO A 11 2.42 6.99 0.73
N ARG A 12 1.11 7.19 0.94
CA ARG A 12 0.51 8.53 1.10
C ARG A 12 0.47 9.00 2.55
N HIS A 13 0.95 8.19 3.50
CA HIS A 13 0.96 8.58 4.90
C HIS A 13 1.96 9.73 5.12
N PRO A 14 1.62 10.83 5.83
CA PRO A 14 2.50 11.99 6.00
C PRO A 14 3.85 11.69 6.66
N ARG A 15 3.89 10.61 7.45
CA ARG A 15 5.09 10.08 8.12
C ARG A 15 5.70 8.85 7.41
N ALA A 16 5.36 8.57 6.16
CA ALA A 16 5.98 7.50 5.40
C ALA A 16 7.47 7.82 5.17
N GLY A 17 8.33 6.79 5.23
CA GLY A 17 9.78 6.93 5.10
C GLY A 17 10.38 5.87 4.19
N GLY A 18 11.68 5.63 4.35
CA GLY A 18 12.43 4.74 3.45
C GLY A 18 11.90 3.31 3.40
N SER A 19 11.41 2.77 4.52
CA SER A 19 10.77 1.45 4.58
C SER A 19 9.54 1.36 3.69
N GLU A 20 8.66 2.37 3.73
CA GLU A 20 7.47 2.42 2.90
C GLU A 20 7.81 2.57 1.42
N VAL A 21 8.87 3.32 1.08
CA VAL A 21 9.34 3.48 -0.30
C VAL A 21 9.85 2.14 -0.87
N VAL A 22 10.65 1.41 -0.11
CA VAL A 22 11.15 0.10 -0.56
C VAL A 22 10.00 -0.90 -0.73
N LEU A 23 9.10 -0.96 0.26
CA LEU A 23 7.93 -1.84 0.20
C LEU A 23 7.01 -1.50 -0.97
N TRP A 24 6.83 -0.21 -1.25
CA TRP A 24 6.10 0.28 -2.41
C TRP A 24 6.69 -0.19 -3.74
N GLU A 25 8.00 -0.02 -3.94
CA GLU A 25 8.67 -0.45 -5.18
C GLU A 25 8.56 -1.97 -5.40
N VAL A 26 8.64 -2.76 -4.33
CA VAL A 26 8.44 -4.22 -4.42
C VAL A 26 7.00 -4.56 -4.80
N CYS A 27 6.01 -4.00 -4.11
CA CYS A 27 4.59 -4.23 -4.40
C CYS A 27 4.22 -3.81 -5.83
N LYS A 28 4.79 -2.70 -6.29
CA LYS A 28 4.58 -2.15 -7.63
C LYS A 28 5.14 -3.06 -8.72
N ARG A 29 6.32 -3.65 -8.52
CA ARG A 29 6.87 -4.64 -9.45
C ARG A 29 6.03 -5.91 -9.48
N LEU A 30 5.60 -6.40 -8.32
CA LEU A 30 4.77 -7.60 -8.22
C LEU A 30 3.40 -7.42 -8.87
N SER A 31 2.74 -6.28 -8.63
CA SER A 31 1.43 -5.99 -9.24
C SER A 31 1.51 -5.92 -10.77
N ARG A 32 2.59 -5.37 -11.33
CA ARG A 32 2.84 -5.37 -12.78
C ARG A 32 3.13 -6.74 -13.36
N LEU A 33 3.54 -7.71 -12.53
CA LEU A 33 3.66 -9.12 -12.92
C LEU A 33 2.34 -9.89 -12.78
N GLY A 34 1.23 -9.21 -12.48
CA GLY A 34 -0.11 -9.80 -12.37
C GLY A 34 -0.45 -10.32 -10.97
N VAL A 35 0.32 -9.98 -9.94
CA VAL A 35 -0.03 -10.29 -8.55
C VAL A 35 -1.07 -9.30 -8.04
N SER A 36 -2.19 -9.81 -7.50
CA SER A 36 -3.19 -8.95 -6.86
C SER A 36 -2.67 -8.53 -5.48
N VAL A 37 -2.24 -7.27 -5.33
CA VAL A 37 -1.68 -6.76 -4.08
C VAL A 37 -2.71 -5.89 -3.36
N THR A 38 -2.98 -6.23 -2.09
CA THR A 38 -3.72 -5.37 -1.16
C THR A 38 -2.79 -4.94 -0.03
N TRP A 39 -2.72 -3.65 0.24
CA TRP A 39 -1.93 -3.07 1.32
C TRP A 39 -2.86 -2.53 2.41
N MET A 40 -2.91 -3.23 3.54
CA MET A 40 -3.74 -2.85 4.68
C MET A 40 -2.91 -2.09 5.70
N VAL A 41 -3.41 -0.91 6.08
CA VAL A 41 -2.70 0.03 6.96
C VAL A 41 -3.65 0.74 7.92
N GLU A 42 -3.10 1.47 8.87
CA GLU A 42 -3.88 2.35 9.74
C GLU A 42 -4.38 3.60 9.01
N ARG A 43 -5.54 4.09 9.42
CA ARG A 43 -6.06 5.39 8.99
C ARG A 43 -5.26 6.54 9.58
N PHE A 44 -5.10 7.58 8.76
CA PHE A 44 -4.61 8.88 9.20
C PHE A 44 -5.62 9.99 8.86
N ARG A 45 -5.46 11.15 9.49
CA ARG A 45 -6.38 12.28 9.34
C ARG A 45 -6.46 12.71 7.87
N GLY A 46 -7.68 12.77 7.33
CA GLY A 46 -7.94 13.15 5.94
C GLY A 46 -7.76 12.02 4.92
N SER A 47 -7.38 10.81 5.36
CA SER A 47 -7.23 9.65 4.47
C SER A 47 -8.57 9.05 4.04
N GLN A 48 -8.64 8.55 2.80
CA GLN A 48 -9.78 7.75 2.34
C GLN A 48 -9.67 6.30 2.86
N LYS A 49 -10.84 5.66 3.07
CA LYS A 49 -10.93 4.27 3.56
C LYS A 49 -10.24 3.28 2.64
N GLU A 50 -10.48 3.45 1.35
CA GLU A 50 -9.93 2.63 0.28
C GLU A 50 -9.39 3.56 -0.79
N ASP A 51 -8.32 3.12 -1.43
CA ASP A 51 -7.56 3.89 -2.39
C ASP A 51 -6.86 2.91 -3.33
N VAL A 52 -6.54 3.35 -4.55
CA VAL A 52 -5.85 2.51 -5.52
C VAL A 52 -4.67 3.29 -6.09
N LEU A 53 -3.48 2.70 -5.99
CA LEU A 53 -2.24 3.29 -6.46
C LEU A 53 -1.49 2.28 -7.32
N ASP A 54 -1.27 2.57 -8.61
CA ASP A 54 -0.48 1.75 -9.55
C ASP A 54 -0.83 0.25 -9.49
N LEU A 55 -2.14 -0.06 -9.50
CA LEU A 55 -2.75 -1.41 -9.41
C LEU A 55 -2.78 -2.05 -8.02
N ILE A 56 -2.30 -1.36 -6.99
CA ILE A 56 -2.32 -1.85 -5.60
C ILE A 56 -3.51 -1.24 -4.88
N VAL A 57 -4.31 -2.09 -4.22
CA VAL A 57 -5.44 -1.64 -3.40
C VAL A 57 -4.94 -1.32 -2.00
N ILE A 58 -5.08 -0.07 -1.56
CA ILE A 58 -4.75 0.35 -0.20
C ILE A 58 -6.03 0.38 0.63
N ARG A 59 -6.06 -0.37 1.73
CA ARG A 59 -7.17 -0.42 2.69
C ARG A 59 -6.75 0.15 4.03
N ARG A 60 -7.34 1.29 4.41
CA ARG A 60 -7.05 1.95 5.68
C ARG A 60 -8.14 1.62 6.70
N ARG A 61 -7.75 1.06 7.84
CA ARG A 61 -8.64 0.75 8.97
C ARG A 61 -8.42 1.67 10.15
#